data_AF-A0A954JSH9-F1
#
_entry.id   AF-A0A954JSH9-F1
#
_cell.length_a   1.000
_cell.length_b   1.000
_cell.length_c   1.000
_cell.angle_alpha   90.00
_cell.angle_beta   90.00
_cell.angle_gamma   90.00
#
_symmetry.space_group_name_H-M   'P 1'
#
loop_
_entity.id
_entity.type
_entity.pdbx_description
1 polymer ?
#
loop_
_entity_poly.entity_id
_entity_poly.type
_entity_poly.pdbx_seq_one_letter_code
_entity_poly.pdbx_strand_id
1 'polypeptide(L)'
;MNNHTELALNGVPICDTFAEAFTTVGTRIIVTALTEAWVRIAAAEVTGYATSVIACDAEAGVEKYLSPAESPDGRPGVSLMFFAFSQSALEKAVTNRVGQCILTCPTTACFSGYSSEDPEKNIALGSQLRFFGDGFQVSKKWADRRLWRVPVMDGEFVCEDQTGTFKGVAGGNLLICATDQKSGLLATEAAVTAMQQIDLTILPFPGGIVRSGSKVGSRYAKLKASTNDAYCPTLQAQTTSELPEGTGCVYEIVIDGAAFEPVQQAMQVGLHTVCQQPGVLQITAGNYGGKLGKHHFHLKDLIDNDQV
;
A
#
# COMPACT_ATOMS: atom_id res chain seq x y z
N MET A 1 -2.64 -29.23 -15.83
CA MET A 1 -2.25 -28.49 -17.05
C MET A 1 -2.84 -27.11 -16.89
N ASN A 2 -2.00 -26.07 -16.83
CA ASN A 2 -2.49 -24.69 -16.76
C ASN A 2 -3.25 -24.39 -18.06
N ASN A 3 -4.51 -23.98 -17.93
CA ASN A 3 -5.43 -23.76 -19.07
C ASN A 3 -5.44 -22.30 -19.55
N HIS A 4 -4.47 -21.49 -19.12
CA HIS A 4 -4.36 -20.10 -19.56
C HIS A 4 -3.55 -20.04 -20.85
N THR A 5 -4.01 -19.24 -21.81
CA THR A 5 -3.18 -18.81 -22.93
C THR A 5 -1.94 -18.11 -22.35
N GLU A 6 -0.75 -18.53 -22.75
CA GLU A 6 0.50 -17.97 -22.22
C GLU A 6 0.99 -16.85 -23.13
N LEU A 7 1.06 -15.65 -22.56
CA LEU A 7 1.85 -14.54 -23.07
C LEU A 7 3.31 -14.73 -22.59
N ALA A 8 4.25 -13.93 -23.11
CA ALA A 8 5.63 -14.00 -22.66
C ALA A 8 6.28 -12.63 -22.59
N LEU A 9 7.07 -12.41 -21.54
CA LEU A 9 7.90 -11.21 -21.37
C LEU A 9 9.29 -11.64 -20.92
N ASN A 10 10.33 -11.28 -21.67
CA ASN A 10 11.73 -11.68 -21.41
C ASN A 10 11.92 -13.20 -21.25
N GLY A 11 11.12 -14.01 -21.94
CA GLY A 11 11.16 -15.47 -21.85
C GLY A 11 10.47 -16.07 -20.63
N VAL A 12 9.88 -15.25 -19.75
CA VAL A 12 9.04 -15.70 -18.63
C VAL A 12 7.58 -15.79 -19.09
N PRO A 13 6.91 -16.95 -18.91
CA PRO A 13 5.47 -17.09 -19.16
C PRO A 13 4.62 -16.17 -18.29
N ILE A 14 3.64 -15.51 -18.91
CA ILE A 14 2.66 -14.65 -18.25
C ILE A 14 1.26 -15.20 -18.54
N CYS A 15 0.48 -15.47 -17.51
CA CYS A 15 -0.90 -15.92 -17.70
C CYS A 15 -1.75 -14.80 -18.32
N ASP A 16 -2.51 -15.09 -19.39
CA ASP A 16 -3.54 -14.18 -19.91
C ASP A 16 -4.73 -14.12 -18.94
N THR A 17 -4.56 -13.31 -17.90
CA THR A 17 -5.49 -13.10 -16.78
C THR A 17 -5.46 -11.63 -16.35
N PHE A 18 -6.10 -11.32 -15.23
CA PHE A 18 -6.12 -9.98 -14.64
C PHE A 18 -6.04 -10.01 -13.12
N ALA A 19 -5.56 -8.91 -12.53
CA ALA A 19 -5.74 -8.62 -11.11
C ALA A 19 -7.09 -7.93 -10.89
N GLU A 20 -7.84 -8.37 -9.89
CA GLU A 20 -9.13 -7.77 -9.53
C GLU A 20 -9.02 -6.93 -8.26
N ALA A 21 -9.17 -5.61 -8.41
CA ALA A 21 -9.01 -4.64 -7.35
C ALA A 21 -10.31 -3.91 -7.01
N PHE A 22 -10.30 -3.26 -5.84
CA PHE A 22 -11.48 -2.73 -5.17
C PHE A 22 -11.43 -1.21 -5.09
N THR A 23 -12.60 -0.59 -5.14
CA THR A 23 -12.73 0.81 -4.75
C THR A 23 -12.58 0.92 -3.24
N THR A 24 -11.73 1.83 -2.78
CA THR A 24 -11.50 2.13 -1.36
C THR A 24 -11.56 3.64 -1.12
N VAL A 25 -11.51 4.07 0.14
CA VAL A 25 -11.30 5.47 0.52
C VAL A 25 -9.88 5.61 1.02
N GLY A 26 -9.12 6.55 0.44
CA GLY A 26 -7.74 6.81 0.81
C GLY A 26 -7.52 8.24 1.30
N THR A 27 -6.45 8.45 2.05
CA THR A 27 -5.89 9.77 2.35
C THR A 27 -4.37 9.71 2.26
N ARG A 28 -3.74 10.88 2.20
CA ARG A 28 -2.29 11.06 2.14
C ARG A 28 -1.90 12.13 3.14
N ILE A 29 -0.90 11.84 3.96
CA ILE A 29 -0.32 12.79 4.91
C ILE A 29 1.18 12.90 4.68
N ILE A 30 1.74 14.04 5.07
CA ILE A 30 3.19 14.26 5.07
C ILE A 30 3.63 14.40 6.53
N VAL A 31 4.58 13.56 6.94
CA VAL A 31 5.22 13.65 8.25
C VAL A 31 6.64 14.14 8.07
N THR A 32 7.03 15.15 8.84
CA THR A 32 8.40 15.68 8.85
C THR A 32 9.02 15.52 10.23
N ALA A 33 10.33 15.43 10.30
CA ALA A 33 11.07 15.33 11.56
C ALA A 33 12.44 16.03 11.45
N LEU A 34 13.18 16.14 12.55
CA LEU A 34 14.48 16.81 12.57
C LEU A 34 15.53 16.13 11.68
N THR A 35 15.47 14.81 11.54
CA THR A 35 16.44 14.02 10.75
C THR A 35 15.72 12.90 10.01
N GLU A 36 16.30 12.41 8.91
CA GLU A 36 15.78 11.26 8.16
C GLU A 36 15.63 10.00 9.02
N ALA A 37 16.49 9.80 10.02
CA ALA A 37 16.38 8.67 10.95
C ALA A 37 15.05 8.72 11.74
N TRP A 38 14.69 9.89 12.25
CA TRP A 38 13.42 10.10 12.95
C TRP A 38 12.21 10.01 12.02
N VAL A 39 12.34 10.47 10.77
CA VAL A 39 11.31 10.26 9.74
C VAL A 39 11.04 8.77 9.53
N ARG A 40 12.09 7.94 9.39
CA ARG A 40 11.95 6.49 9.20
C ARG A 40 11.33 5.79 10.40
N ILE A 41 11.67 6.20 11.62
CA ILE A 41 11.06 5.69 12.85
C ILE A 41 9.56 6.01 12.86
N ALA A 42 9.19 7.28 12.62
CA ALA A 42 7.80 7.71 12.59
C ALA A 42 7.00 6.99 11.51
N ALA A 43 7.56 6.84 10.30
CA ALA A 43 6.96 6.11 9.19
C ALA A 43 6.70 4.64 9.55
N ALA A 44 7.72 3.93 10.06
CA ALA A 44 7.60 2.52 10.41
C ALA A 44 6.54 2.28 11.49
N GLU A 45 6.47 3.14 12.51
CA GLU A 45 5.51 3.01 13.61
C GLU A 45 4.08 3.28 13.12
N VAL A 46 3.85 4.37 12.39
CA VAL A 46 2.49 4.78 12.00
C VAL A 46 1.87 3.87 10.93
N THR A 47 2.69 3.26 10.07
CA THR A 47 2.22 2.29 9.05
C THR A 47 2.33 0.84 9.51
N GLY A 48 2.82 0.58 10.73
CA GLY A 48 2.88 -0.75 11.32
C GLY A 48 1.49 -1.34 11.57
N TYR A 49 1.36 -2.68 11.58
CA TYR A 49 0.08 -3.38 11.78
C TYR A 49 -1.05 -2.88 10.84
N ALA A 50 -0.73 -2.64 9.57
CA ALA A 50 -1.66 -2.06 8.59
C ALA A 50 -1.58 -2.78 7.23
N THR A 51 -1.52 -4.12 7.24
CA THR A 51 -1.26 -4.89 6.01
C THR A 51 -2.53 -5.19 5.22
N SER A 52 -3.64 -5.44 5.90
CA SER A 52 -4.91 -5.74 5.22
C SER A 52 -6.13 -5.37 6.05
N VAL A 53 -7.07 -4.67 5.44
CA VAL A 53 -8.36 -4.27 6.06
C VAL A 53 -9.29 -5.45 6.38
N ILE A 54 -8.90 -6.69 6.05
CA ILE A 54 -9.59 -7.91 6.51
C ILE A 54 -9.56 -7.98 8.05
N ALA A 55 -8.45 -7.59 8.68
CA ALA A 55 -8.25 -7.69 10.13
C ALA A 55 -7.45 -6.54 10.76
N CYS A 56 -6.71 -5.75 9.98
CA CYS A 56 -6.17 -4.46 10.41
C CYS A 56 -7.26 -3.38 10.31
N ASP A 57 -7.06 -2.25 10.99
CA ASP A 57 -7.96 -1.10 10.96
C ASP A 57 -7.81 -0.24 9.68
N ALA A 58 -6.66 -0.34 9.00
CA ALA A 58 -6.36 0.27 7.70
C ALA A 58 -5.33 -0.57 6.93
N GLU A 59 -5.22 -0.29 5.64
CA GLU A 59 -4.03 -0.56 4.83
C GLU A 59 -3.18 0.72 4.79
N ALA A 60 -1.88 0.64 5.10
CA ALA A 60 -1.03 1.82 5.14
C ALA A 60 0.41 1.52 4.72
N GLY A 61 1.08 2.53 4.18
CA GLY A 61 2.45 2.37 3.71
C GLY A 61 3.14 3.69 3.41
N VAL A 62 4.46 3.59 3.23
CA VAL A 62 5.29 4.68 2.72
C VAL A 62 5.07 4.77 1.22
N GLU A 63 4.62 5.94 0.76
CA GLU A 63 4.62 6.28 -0.66
C GLU A 63 6.03 6.71 -1.07
N LYS A 64 6.60 7.71 -0.38
CA LYS A 64 7.88 8.30 -0.76
C LYS A 64 8.54 9.07 0.37
N TYR A 65 9.87 9.00 0.46
CA TYR A 65 10.66 9.89 1.31
C TYR A 65 10.90 11.23 0.59
N LEU A 66 10.76 12.33 1.32
CA LEU A 66 10.82 13.69 0.81
C LEU A 66 12.09 14.38 1.28
N SER A 67 12.75 15.06 0.35
CA SER A 67 13.80 16.02 0.69
C SER A 67 13.21 17.24 1.41
N PRO A 68 14.03 18.01 2.15
CA PRO A 68 13.60 19.27 2.75
C PRO A 68 12.88 20.21 1.79
N ALA A 69 13.30 20.26 0.52
CA ALA A 69 12.71 21.14 -0.50
C ALA A 69 11.30 20.74 -0.95
N GLU A 70 10.93 19.47 -0.78
CA GLU A 70 9.61 18.93 -1.13
C GLU A 70 8.62 18.99 0.05
N SER A 71 9.14 19.21 1.26
CA SER A 71 8.34 19.22 2.49
C SER A 71 7.70 20.58 2.78
N PRO A 72 6.53 20.62 3.45
CA PRO A 72 5.87 21.88 3.78
C PRO A 72 6.67 22.82 4.70
N ASP A 73 7.52 22.29 5.59
CA ASP A 73 8.23 23.04 6.62
C ASP A 73 9.76 23.10 6.44
N GLY A 74 10.27 22.64 5.29
CA GLY A 74 11.70 22.69 4.98
C GLY A 74 12.55 21.67 5.73
N ARG A 75 11.95 20.57 6.21
CA ARG A 75 12.64 19.50 6.96
C ARG A 75 12.56 18.17 6.20
N PRO A 76 13.45 17.19 6.48
CA PRO A 76 13.28 15.84 5.96
C PRO A 76 11.88 15.30 6.26
N GLY A 77 11.27 14.64 5.29
CA GLY A 77 9.89 14.16 5.43
C GLY A 77 9.60 12.84 4.74
N VAL A 78 8.36 12.40 4.90
CA VAL A 78 7.82 11.20 4.27
C VAL A 78 6.36 11.44 3.91
N SER A 79 5.98 11.03 2.71
CA SER A 79 4.59 10.90 2.30
C SER A 79 4.09 9.50 2.62
N LEU A 80 2.94 9.44 3.27
CA LEU A 80 2.31 8.21 3.74
C LEU A 80 0.88 8.16 3.23
N MET A 81 0.45 6.98 2.78
CA MET A 81 -0.92 6.76 2.35
C MET A 81 -1.61 5.75 3.25
N PHE A 82 -2.91 5.95 3.44
CA PHE A 82 -3.78 5.12 4.26
C PHE A 82 -5.06 4.85 3.49
N PHE A 83 -5.56 3.62 3.57
CA PHE A 83 -6.75 3.16 2.87
C PHE A 83 -7.68 2.39 3.83
N ALA A 84 -8.99 2.60 3.67
CA ALA A 84 -10.01 1.88 4.41
C ALA A 84 -11.33 1.82 3.62
N PHE A 85 -12.22 0.89 3.99
CA PHE A 85 -13.50 0.69 3.30
C PHE A 85 -14.46 1.89 3.34
N SER A 86 -14.32 2.78 4.32
CA SER A 86 -15.16 3.98 4.45
C SER A 86 -14.35 5.14 4.98
N GLN A 87 -14.81 6.36 4.68
CA GLN A 87 -14.21 7.59 5.19
C GLN A 87 -14.19 7.64 6.72
N SER A 88 -15.24 7.15 7.39
CA SER A 88 -15.32 7.09 8.85
C SER A 88 -14.32 6.11 9.48
N ALA A 89 -14.11 4.95 8.84
CA ALA A 89 -13.10 3.99 9.28
C ALA A 89 -11.69 4.56 9.07
N LEU A 90 -11.48 5.21 7.91
CA LEU A 90 -10.23 5.88 7.57
C LEU A 90 -9.89 6.97 8.59
N GLU A 91 -10.83 7.88 8.88
CA GLU A 91 -10.65 8.96 9.85
C GLU A 91 -10.27 8.41 11.23
N LYS A 92 -10.97 7.38 11.70
CA LYS A 92 -10.67 6.75 12.98
C LYS A 92 -9.26 6.14 13.00
N ALA A 93 -8.88 5.40 11.96
CA ALA A 93 -7.57 4.76 11.89
C ALA A 93 -6.44 5.80 11.82
N VAL A 94 -6.54 6.76 10.91
CA VAL A 94 -5.52 7.80 10.71
C VAL A 94 -5.35 8.66 11.96
N THR A 95 -6.45 9.11 12.58
CA THR A 95 -6.37 9.93 13.80
C THR A 95 -5.76 9.16 14.97
N ASN A 96 -6.12 7.89 15.17
CA ASN A 96 -5.50 7.07 16.21
C ASN A 96 -4.01 6.86 15.96
N ARG A 97 -3.63 6.54 14.73
CA ARG A 97 -2.23 6.30 14.34
C ARG A 97 -1.39 7.57 14.46
N VAL A 98 -1.86 8.70 13.94
CA VAL A 98 -1.15 9.99 14.10
C VAL A 98 -1.07 10.38 15.57
N GLY A 99 -2.15 10.20 16.35
CA GLY A 99 -2.15 10.53 17.77
C GLY A 99 -1.25 9.66 18.65
N GLN A 100 -1.03 8.39 18.30
CA GLN A 100 -0.27 7.44 19.11
C GLN A 100 1.13 7.12 18.58
N CYS A 101 1.40 7.42 17.31
CA CYS A 101 2.68 7.13 16.65
C CYS A 101 3.41 8.38 16.17
N ILE A 102 2.70 9.43 15.75
CA ILE A 102 3.33 10.67 15.24
C ILE A 102 3.43 11.71 16.35
N LEU A 103 2.32 12.10 16.97
CA LEU A 103 2.30 13.07 18.08
C LEU A 103 3.29 12.70 19.20
N THR A 104 3.47 11.41 19.45
CA THR A 104 4.36 10.85 20.47
C THR A 104 5.81 10.69 20.00
N CYS A 105 6.07 10.74 18.69
CA CYS A 105 7.41 10.58 18.11
C CYS A 105 8.16 11.93 18.15
N PRO A 106 9.40 11.96 18.69
CA PRO A 106 10.17 13.19 18.84
C PRO A 106 10.30 14.01 17.57
N THR A 107 10.22 15.33 17.72
CA THR A 107 10.46 16.32 16.66
C THR A 107 9.46 16.32 15.51
N THR A 108 8.42 15.49 15.51
CA THR A 108 7.57 15.35 14.34
C THR A 108 6.60 16.52 14.12
N ALA A 109 6.22 16.73 12.86
CA ALA A 109 5.02 17.48 12.50
C ALA A 109 4.23 16.70 11.44
N CYS A 110 2.93 16.95 11.36
CA CYS A 110 2.02 16.24 10.44
C CYS A 110 1.21 17.22 9.61
N PHE A 111 1.34 17.13 8.29
CA PHE A 111 0.66 17.97 7.32
C PHE A 111 -0.27 17.15 6.43
N SER A 112 -1.28 17.81 5.87
CA SER A 112 -2.09 17.23 4.81
C SER A 112 -1.23 17.05 3.56
N GLY A 113 -1.22 15.83 3.04
CA GLY A 113 -0.61 15.47 1.77
C GLY A 113 -1.58 15.47 0.60
N TYR A 114 -2.88 15.69 0.86
CA TYR A 114 -3.93 15.76 -0.16
C TYR A 114 -5.01 16.79 0.22
N SER A 115 -5.33 17.69 -0.69
CA SER A 115 -6.38 18.69 -0.50
C SER A 115 -7.59 18.34 -1.34
N SER A 116 -8.77 18.28 -0.71
CA SER A 116 -10.05 18.17 -1.42
C SER A 116 -10.71 19.54 -1.52
N GLU A 117 -11.23 19.88 -2.71
CA GLU A 117 -12.09 21.05 -2.89
C GLU A 117 -13.48 20.86 -2.27
N ASP A 118 -13.90 19.60 -2.11
CA ASP A 118 -15.14 19.20 -1.46
C ASP A 118 -14.90 19.06 0.06
N PRO A 119 -15.49 19.93 0.90
CA PRO A 119 -15.31 19.89 2.35
C PRO A 119 -15.83 18.59 2.99
N GLU A 120 -16.80 17.92 2.37
CA GLU A 120 -17.34 16.64 2.86
C GLU A 120 -16.33 15.50 2.74
N LYS A 121 -15.32 15.66 1.88
CA LYS A 121 -14.23 14.68 1.69
C LYS A 121 -12.99 14.99 2.53
N ASN A 122 -13.10 15.88 3.51
CA ASN A 122 -12.04 16.08 4.50
C ASN A 122 -12.31 15.25 5.75
N ILE A 123 -11.27 14.73 6.37
CA ILE A 123 -11.32 14.08 7.68
C ILE A 123 -10.66 14.98 8.72
N ALA A 124 -11.22 15.00 9.93
CA ALA A 124 -10.67 15.80 11.02
C ALA A 124 -9.43 15.11 11.59
N LEU A 125 -8.29 15.82 11.57
CA LEU A 125 -7.00 15.29 12.04
C LEU A 125 -6.49 16.14 13.20
N GLY A 126 -5.78 17.25 12.92
CA GLY A 126 -5.32 18.17 13.95
C GLY A 126 -6.46 18.76 14.76
N SER A 127 -7.64 18.96 14.16
CA SER A 127 -8.84 19.42 14.86
C SER A 127 -9.31 18.47 15.98
N GLN A 128 -9.06 17.16 15.85
CA GLN A 128 -9.31 16.19 16.92
C GLN A 128 -8.12 16.11 17.87
N LEU A 129 -6.90 16.00 17.35
CA LEU A 129 -5.69 15.80 18.16
C LEU A 129 -5.34 17.00 19.04
N ARG A 130 -5.75 18.21 18.66
CA ARG A 130 -5.48 19.45 19.42
C ARG A 130 -5.96 19.41 20.85
N PHE A 131 -6.99 18.61 21.16
CA PHE A 131 -7.55 18.53 22.52
C PHE A 131 -6.56 17.91 23.52
N PHE A 132 -5.53 17.19 23.05
CA PHE A 132 -4.42 16.76 23.90
C PHE A 132 -3.69 17.94 24.57
N GLY A 133 -3.73 19.13 23.98
CA GLY A 133 -3.16 20.34 24.55
C GLY A 133 -3.95 20.94 25.73
N ASP A 134 -5.06 20.33 26.15
CA ASP A 134 -5.84 20.70 27.35
C ASP A 134 -6.17 22.21 27.48
N GLY A 135 -6.52 22.83 26.35
CA GLY A 135 -6.86 24.26 26.29
C GLY A 135 -5.69 25.20 26.04
N PHE A 136 -4.44 24.69 26.05
CA PHE A 136 -3.23 25.46 25.75
C PHE A 136 -2.84 25.43 24.27
N GLN A 137 -3.47 24.58 23.45
CA GLN A 137 -3.25 24.55 22.02
C GLN A 137 -3.61 25.90 21.35
N VAL A 138 -2.83 26.29 20.34
CA VAL A 138 -3.10 27.50 19.54
C VAL A 138 -3.30 27.16 18.07
N SER A 139 -4.27 27.81 17.44
CA SER A 139 -4.46 27.72 15.99
C SER A 139 -3.59 28.76 15.28
N LYS A 140 -3.01 28.38 14.15
CA LYS A 140 -2.29 29.30 13.27
C LYS A 140 -2.73 29.08 11.83
N LYS A 141 -2.98 30.17 11.10
CA LYS A 141 -3.08 30.13 9.64
C LYS A 141 -1.71 30.47 9.05
N TRP A 142 -1.18 29.58 8.22
CA TRP A 142 0.05 29.79 7.47
C TRP A 142 -0.23 29.54 5.99
N ALA A 143 -0.13 30.59 5.18
CA ALA A 143 -0.68 30.61 3.83
C ALA A 143 -2.17 30.20 3.83
N ASP A 144 -2.52 29.18 3.05
CA ASP A 144 -3.84 28.56 2.96
C ASP A 144 -4.07 27.45 4.01
N ARG A 145 -3.01 26.99 4.69
CA ARG A 145 -3.08 25.91 5.68
C ARG A 145 -3.53 26.42 7.05
N ARG A 146 -4.43 25.66 7.68
CA ARG A 146 -4.81 25.84 9.08
C ARG A 146 -4.09 24.79 9.93
N LEU A 147 -3.26 25.24 10.86
CA LEU A 147 -2.44 24.39 11.71
C LEU A 147 -2.84 24.54 13.18
N TRP A 148 -2.63 23.48 13.95
CA TRP A 148 -2.63 23.47 15.40
C TRP A 148 -1.21 23.30 15.91
N ARG A 149 -0.86 24.07 16.94
CA ARG A 149 0.37 23.91 17.72
C ARG A 149 -0.06 23.41 19.09
N VAL A 150 0.25 22.17 19.39
CA VAL A 150 -0.12 21.48 20.63
C VAL A 150 1.11 21.44 21.53
N PRO A 151 1.09 22.06 22.72
CA PRO A 151 2.23 22.01 23.62
C PRO A 151 2.47 20.59 24.12
N VAL A 152 3.71 20.13 24.04
CA VAL A 152 4.17 18.80 24.45
C VAL A 152 5.56 18.92 25.11
N MET A 153 6.09 17.83 25.67
CA MET A 153 7.32 17.88 26.47
C MET A 153 8.56 18.36 25.69
N ASP A 154 8.68 18.02 24.40
CA ASP A 154 9.81 18.45 23.56
C ASP A 154 9.59 19.81 22.87
N GLY A 155 8.46 20.47 23.14
CA GLY A 155 8.10 21.77 22.57
C GLY A 155 6.65 21.79 22.08
N GLU A 156 6.47 21.68 20.76
CA GLU A 156 5.15 21.75 20.12
C GLU A 156 5.00 20.69 19.03
N PHE A 157 3.89 19.95 19.09
CA PHE A 157 3.45 19.13 17.97
C PHE A 157 2.62 20.00 17.02
N VAL A 158 3.10 20.14 15.78
CA VAL A 158 2.41 20.87 14.71
C VAL A 158 1.61 19.90 13.87
N CYS A 159 0.29 20.14 13.76
CA CYS A 159 -0.60 19.27 12.97
C CYS A 159 -1.62 20.09 12.18
N GLU A 160 -1.79 19.77 10.91
CA GLU A 160 -2.80 20.39 10.05
C GLU A 160 -4.23 20.00 10.48
N ASP A 161 -5.14 20.98 10.45
CA ASP A 161 -6.50 20.88 10.99
C ASP A 161 -7.29 19.69 10.44
N GLN A 162 -7.13 19.44 9.15
CA GLN A 162 -7.81 18.40 8.38
C GLN A 162 -6.87 17.86 7.29
N THR A 163 -7.20 16.67 6.77
CA THR A 163 -6.59 16.14 5.54
C THR A 163 -7.70 15.68 4.60
N GLY A 164 -7.48 15.83 3.30
CA GLY A 164 -8.44 15.40 2.29
C GLY A 164 -8.42 13.90 2.07
N THR A 165 -9.53 13.38 1.55
CA THR A 165 -9.69 11.99 1.15
C THR A 165 -9.98 11.90 -0.34
N PHE A 166 -9.65 10.76 -0.92
CA PHE A 166 -9.89 10.43 -2.32
C PHE A 166 -10.46 9.03 -2.45
N LYS A 167 -11.08 8.77 -3.60
CA LYS A 167 -11.53 7.44 -3.97
C LYS A 167 -10.35 6.68 -4.58
N GLY A 168 -9.78 5.75 -3.82
CA GLY A 168 -8.60 4.98 -4.22
C GLY A 168 -8.94 3.64 -4.87
N VAL A 169 -7.88 2.93 -5.27
CA VAL A 169 -7.90 1.56 -5.76
C VAL A 169 -7.01 0.72 -4.86
N ALA A 170 -7.53 -0.38 -4.31
CA ALA A 170 -6.78 -1.30 -3.45
C ALA A 170 -6.83 -2.73 -3.98
N GLY A 171 -5.73 -3.46 -3.90
CA GLY A 171 -5.66 -4.87 -4.30
C GLY A 171 -5.18 -5.15 -5.72
N GLY A 172 -4.56 -4.18 -6.41
CA GLY A 172 -3.78 -4.51 -7.62
C GLY A 172 -2.68 -5.49 -7.22
N ASN A 173 -2.42 -6.54 -8.00
CA ASN A 173 -1.51 -7.59 -7.53
C ASN A 173 -0.81 -8.39 -8.63
N LEU A 174 0.34 -8.96 -8.28
CA LEU A 174 1.09 -9.92 -9.08
C LEU A 174 1.45 -11.12 -8.21
N LEU A 175 1.27 -12.33 -8.73
CA LEU A 175 1.77 -13.58 -8.15
C LEU A 175 2.99 -14.05 -8.94
N ILE A 176 4.09 -14.29 -8.24
CA ILE A 176 5.39 -14.67 -8.79
C ILE A 176 5.66 -16.13 -8.42
N CYS A 177 5.53 -17.04 -9.39
CA CYS A 177 5.89 -18.44 -9.23
C CYS A 177 7.39 -18.60 -9.51
N ALA A 178 8.14 -19.13 -8.54
CA ALA A 178 9.59 -19.28 -8.62
C ALA A 178 10.07 -20.70 -8.28
N THR A 179 11.27 -21.04 -8.74
CA THR A 179 11.91 -22.35 -8.52
C THR A 179 12.07 -22.69 -7.04
N ASP A 180 12.39 -21.69 -6.22
CA ASP A 180 12.67 -21.84 -4.80
C ASP A 180 12.46 -20.50 -4.06
N GLN A 181 12.44 -20.57 -2.74
CA GLN A 181 12.16 -19.41 -1.90
C GLN A 181 13.20 -18.29 -2.05
N LYS A 182 14.48 -18.61 -2.25
CA LYS A 182 15.54 -17.61 -2.34
C LYS A 182 15.40 -16.84 -3.66
N SER A 183 15.25 -17.56 -4.77
CA SER A 183 15.07 -16.96 -6.10
C SER A 183 13.79 -16.12 -6.15
N GLY A 184 12.69 -16.65 -5.61
CA GLY A 184 11.42 -15.93 -5.51
C GLY A 184 11.54 -14.63 -4.71
N LEU A 185 12.14 -14.68 -3.51
CA LEU A 185 12.25 -13.50 -2.66
C LEU A 185 13.10 -12.41 -3.30
N LEU A 186 14.28 -12.75 -3.84
CA LEU A 186 15.15 -11.77 -4.50
C LEU A 186 14.46 -11.13 -5.71
N ALA A 187 13.71 -11.91 -6.50
CA ALA A 187 12.98 -11.38 -7.64
C ALA A 187 11.86 -10.43 -7.22
N THR A 188 11.12 -10.78 -6.18
CA THR A 188 10.04 -9.97 -5.63
C THR A 188 10.57 -8.69 -4.95
N GLU A 189 11.68 -8.76 -4.20
CA GLU A 189 12.34 -7.58 -3.60
C GLU A 189 12.82 -6.57 -4.65
N ALA A 190 13.36 -7.05 -5.78
CA ALA A 190 13.73 -6.19 -6.90
C ALA A 190 12.51 -5.43 -7.45
N ALA A 191 11.38 -6.13 -7.63
CA ALA A 191 10.15 -5.53 -8.11
C ALA A 191 9.53 -4.54 -7.10
N VAL A 192 9.50 -4.88 -5.82
CA VAL A 192 9.09 -3.96 -4.74
C VAL A 192 9.92 -2.68 -4.79
N THR A 193 11.24 -2.79 -4.90
CA THR A 193 12.15 -1.64 -4.95
C THR A 193 11.84 -0.73 -6.14
N ALA A 194 11.57 -1.31 -7.31
CA ALA A 194 11.19 -0.58 -8.51
C ALA A 194 9.80 0.07 -8.39
N MET A 195 8.81 -0.66 -7.88
CA MET A 195 7.45 -0.18 -7.64
C MET A 195 7.41 0.97 -6.64
N GLN A 196 8.26 0.97 -5.62
CA GLN A 196 8.37 2.07 -4.63
C GLN A 196 8.81 3.41 -5.23
N GLN A 197 9.23 3.44 -6.50
CA GLN A 197 9.50 4.69 -7.22
C GLN A 197 8.24 5.29 -7.87
N ILE A 198 7.11 4.56 -7.88
CA ILE A 198 5.85 5.02 -8.45
C ILE A 198 5.08 5.82 -7.41
N ASP A 199 5.00 7.14 -7.65
CA ASP A 199 4.26 8.06 -6.81
C ASP A 199 2.77 7.64 -6.70
N LEU A 200 2.12 8.04 -5.60
CA LEU A 200 0.69 7.76 -5.34
C LEU A 200 0.32 6.27 -5.23
N THR A 201 1.29 5.41 -4.88
CA THR A 201 1.07 4.00 -4.56
C THR A 201 1.74 3.59 -3.26
N ILE A 202 1.26 2.50 -2.66
CA ILE A 202 1.91 1.80 -1.54
C ILE A 202 1.84 0.29 -1.74
N LEU A 203 2.73 -0.42 -1.05
CA LEU A 203 2.76 -1.87 -0.95
C LEU A 203 2.58 -2.26 0.53
N PRO A 204 1.33 -2.44 1.02
CA PRO A 204 1.01 -2.40 2.46
C PRO A 204 1.51 -3.61 3.27
N PHE A 205 1.89 -4.70 2.59
CA PHE A 205 2.36 -5.92 3.25
C PHE A 205 3.81 -5.80 3.76
N PRO A 206 4.28 -6.70 4.64
CA PRO A 206 5.63 -6.63 5.19
C PRO A 206 6.70 -6.62 4.10
N GLY A 207 7.49 -5.55 4.01
CA GLY A 207 8.46 -5.35 2.95
C GLY A 207 7.85 -5.26 1.54
N GLY A 208 6.54 -5.00 1.43
CA GLY A 208 5.78 -5.01 0.17
C GLY A 208 5.38 -6.40 -0.33
N ILE A 209 5.59 -7.47 0.45
CA ILE A 209 5.48 -8.85 -0.03
C ILE A 209 4.49 -9.68 0.80
N VAL A 210 3.60 -10.38 0.10
CA VAL A 210 2.68 -11.38 0.64
C VAL A 210 3.25 -12.77 0.44
N ARG A 211 3.47 -13.50 1.53
CA ARG A 211 3.87 -14.92 1.48
C ARG A 211 2.72 -15.91 1.63
N SER A 212 1.58 -15.45 2.15
CA SER A 212 0.49 -16.34 2.57
C SER A 212 -0.45 -16.69 1.42
N GLY A 213 -0.74 -15.73 0.54
CA GLY A 213 -1.85 -15.79 -0.39
C GLY A 213 -3.20 -15.96 0.33
N SER A 214 -4.28 -15.41 -0.22
CA SER A 214 -5.60 -15.69 0.36
C SER A 214 -6.66 -15.88 -0.71
N LYS A 215 -7.66 -16.69 -0.39
CA LYS A 215 -8.88 -16.83 -1.17
C LYS A 215 -10.08 -16.45 -0.32
N VAL A 216 -11.15 -16.04 -0.99
CA VAL A 216 -12.44 -15.75 -0.34
C VAL A 216 -13.04 -17.04 0.21
N GLY A 217 -13.55 -16.96 1.44
CA GLY A 217 -14.18 -18.06 2.13
C GLY A 217 -13.18 -19.05 2.75
N SER A 218 -13.73 -20.10 3.35
CA SER A 218 -12.96 -21.12 4.05
C SER A 218 -13.78 -22.39 4.22
N ARG A 219 -13.11 -23.53 4.36
CA ARG A 219 -13.74 -24.77 4.85
C ARG A 219 -14.27 -24.61 6.29
N TYR A 220 -13.71 -23.66 7.04
CA TYR A 220 -14.18 -23.29 8.37
C TYR A 220 -15.12 -22.07 8.27
N ALA A 221 -16.42 -22.29 8.44
CA ALA A 221 -17.48 -21.29 8.15
C ALA A 221 -17.35 -19.94 8.86
N LYS A 222 -16.60 -19.84 9.97
CA LYS A 222 -16.38 -18.59 10.71
C LYS A 222 -15.30 -17.68 10.07
N LEU A 223 -14.50 -18.20 9.14
CA LEU A 223 -13.41 -17.45 8.51
C LEU A 223 -13.84 -16.85 7.18
N LYS A 224 -13.60 -15.55 7.02
CA LYS A 224 -13.89 -14.80 5.78
C LYS A 224 -12.89 -15.07 4.66
N ALA A 225 -11.65 -15.39 5.02
CA ALA A 225 -10.57 -15.70 4.11
C ALA A 225 -9.78 -16.91 4.62
N SER A 226 -9.14 -17.64 3.72
CA SER A 226 -8.25 -18.76 4.03
C SER A 226 -7.11 -18.84 3.04
N THR A 227 -6.15 -19.75 3.26
CA THR A 227 -5.02 -19.97 2.34
C THR A 227 -5.50 -20.22 0.92
N ASN A 228 -4.79 -19.66 -0.06
CA ASN A 228 -5.02 -19.97 -1.46
C ASN A 228 -4.28 -21.27 -1.82
N ASP A 229 -4.95 -22.40 -1.56
CA ASP A 229 -4.37 -23.74 -1.70
C ASP A 229 -3.96 -24.09 -3.14
N ALA A 230 -4.58 -23.47 -4.16
CA ALA A 230 -4.20 -23.64 -5.56
C ALA A 230 -2.75 -23.19 -5.84
N TYR A 231 -2.28 -22.21 -5.06
CA TYR A 231 -0.94 -21.61 -5.16
C TYR A 231 0.00 -22.04 -4.03
N CYS A 232 -0.31 -23.12 -3.30
CA CYS A 232 0.55 -23.65 -2.24
C CYS A 232 1.44 -24.79 -2.77
N PRO A 233 2.78 -24.61 -2.90
CA PRO A 233 3.67 -25.65 -3.42
C PRO A 233 3.61 -26.98 -2.65
N THR A 234 3.35 -26.91 -1.34
CA THR A 234 3.26 -28.10 -0.46
C THR A 234 1.94 -28.87 -0.61
N LEU A 235 0.95 -28.33 -1.33
CA LEU A 235 -0.38 -28.92 -1.49
C LEU A 235 -0.66 -29.42 -2.90
N GLN A 236 0.32 -29.38 -3.83
CA GLN A 236 0.12 -29.78 -5.24
C GLN A 236 -0.48 -31.19 -5.40
N ALA A 237 -0.14 -32.12 -4.49
CA ALA A 237 -0.67 -33.49 -4.50
C ALA A 237 -2.03 -33.66 -3.78
N GLN A 238 -2.51 -32.63 -3.08
CA GLN A 238 -3.68 -32.68 -2.21
C GLN A 238 -4.88 -31.86 -2.72
N THR A 239 -4.64 -30.92 -3.63
CA THR A 239 -5.67 -30.02 -4.17
C THR A 239 -5.42 -29.74 -5.65
N THR A 240 -6.36 -29.10 -6.32
CA THR A 240 -6.16 -28.62 -7.69
C THR A 240 -5.16 -27.47 -7.66
N SER A 241 -3.97 -27.69 -8.21
CA SER A 241 -2.93 -26.66 -8.28
C SER A 241 -2.97 -25.90 -9.60
N GLU A 242 -2.66 -24.60 -9.52
CA GLU A 242 -2.43 -23.69 -10.66
C GLU A 242 -0.94 -23.38 -10.84
N LEU A 243 -0.07 -24.09 -10.13
CA LEU A 243 1.38 -23.87 -10.19
C LEU A 243 1.99 -24.53 -11.43
N PRO A 244 2.90 -23.85 -12.14
CA PRO A 244 3.71 -24.51 -13.15
C PRO A 244 4.65 -25.54 -12.49
N GLU A 245 5.01 -26.58 -13.24
CA GLU A 245 5.93 -27.61 -12.79
C GLU A 245 7.26 -27.00 -12.33
N GLY A 246 7.82 -27.52 -11.23
CA GLY A 246 9.07 -27.00 -10.66
C GLY A 246 8.90 -25.81 -9.71
N THR A 247 7.68 -25.28 -9.52
CA THR A 247 7.46 -24.20 -8.55
C THR A 247 7.68 -24.66 -7.12
N GLY A 248 8.69 -24.09 -6.46
CA GLY A 248 9.00 -24.30 -5.05
C GLY A 248 8.54 -23.16 -4.14
N CYS A 249 8.24 -21.98 -4.68
CA CYS A 249 7.78 -20.82 -3.93
C CYS A 249 6.85 -19.94 -4.75
N VAL A 250 5.89 -19.29 -4.08
CA VAL A 250 5.07 -18.22 -4.63
C VAL A 250 5.11 -17.04 -3.66
N TYR A 251 5.36 -15.85 -4.20
CA TYR A 251 5.12 -14.60 -3.52
C TYR A 251 4.07 -13.80 -4.27
N GLU A 252 3.35 -12.96 -3.55
CA GLU A 252 2.40 -12.00 -4.11
C GLU A 252 2.84 -10.58 -3.72
N ILE A 253 2.69 -9.62 -4.64
CA ILE A 253 2.80 -8.20 -4.33
C ILE A 253 1.40 -7.63 -4.43
N VAL A 254 0.94 -6.91 -3.40
CA VAL A 254 -0.33 -6.17 -3.39
C VAL A 254 -0.03 -4.69 -3.40
N ILE A 255 -0.77 -3.95 -4.22
CA ILE A 255 -0.58 -2.54 -4.54
C ILE A 255 -1.90 -1.80 -4.33
N ASP A 256 -1.82 -0.75 -3.53
CA ASP A 256 -2.91 0.21 -3.37
C ASP A 256 -2.45 1.57 -3.88
N GLY A 257 -3.36 2.36 -4.44
CA GLY A 257 -3.02 3.66 -5.02
C GLY A 257 -4.17 4.64 -5.08
N ALA A 258 -3.81 5.89 -5.35
CA ALA A 258 -4.78 7.00 -5.37
C ALA A 258 -5.80 6.90 -6.51
N ALA A 259 -5.46 6.19 -7.59
CA ALA A 259 -6.30 6.00 -8.76
C ALA A 259 -5.93 4.68 -9.47
N PHE A 260 -6.59 4.38 -10.60
CA PHE A 260 -6.31 3.18 -11.38
C PHE A 260 -4.91 3.24 -12.02
N GLU A 261 -4.56 4.39 -12.59
CA GLU A 261 -3.35 4.59 -13.40
C GLU A 261 -2.06 4.38 -12.61
N PRO A 262 -1.88 4.94 -11.38
CA PRO A 262 -0.68 4.66 -10.58
C PRO A 262 -0.53 3.17 -10.23
N VAL A 263 -1.64 2.50 -9.91
CA VAL A 263 -1.63 1.04 -9.61
C VAL A 263 -1.24 0.24 -10.86
N GLN A 264 -1.79 0.61 -12.02
CA GLN A 264 -1.44 -0.03 -13.30
C GLN A 264 0.05 0.15 -13.61
N GLN A 265 0.58 1.36 -13.43
CA GLN A 265 2.00 1.66 -13.65
C GLN A 265 2.91 0.88 -12.69
N ALA A 266 2.55 0.80 -11.40
CA ALA A 266 3.28 -0.02 -10.43
C ALA A 266 3.26 -1.51 -10.81
N MET A 267 2.09 -2.05 -11.20
CA MET A 267 1.99 -3.43 -11.70
C MET A 267 2.86 -3.66 -12.94
N GLN A 268 2.87 -2.72 -13.90
CA GLN A 268 3.70 -2.81 -15.09
C GLN A 268 5.19 -2.85 -14.72
N VAL A 269 5.67 -1.87 -13.95
CA VAL A 269 7.08 -1.80 -13.53
C VAL A 269 7.49 -3.07 -12.77
N GLY A 270 6.62 -3.56 -11.90
CA GLY A 270 6.82 -4.83 -11.19
C GLY A 270 6.96 -6.02 -12.11
N LEU A 271 5.98 -6.21 -13.00
CA LEU A 271 5.95 -7.30 -13.98
C LEU A 271 7.23 -7.32 -14.82
N HIS A 272 7.61 -6.17 -15.38
CA HIS A 272 8.83 -6.03 -16.17
C HIS A 272 10.10 -6.29 -15.36
N THR A 273 10.14 -5.85 -14.10
CA THR A 273 11.29 -6.07 -13.21
C THR A 273 11.46 -7.53 -12.84
N VAL A 274 10.38 -8.21 -12.43
CA VAL A 274 10.40 -9.64 -12.08
C VAL A 274 10.82 -10.49 -13.28
N CYS A 275 10.35 -10.18 -14.48
CA CYS A 275 10.71 -10.94 -15.70
C CYS A 275 12.19 -10.87 -16.09
N GLN A 276 12.98 -9.97 -15.48
CA GLN A 276 14.43 -9.90 -15.69
C GLN A 276 15.22 -10.74 -14.67
N GLN A 277 14.54 -11.32 -13.68
CA GLN A 277 15.18 -12.01 -12.56
C GLN A 277 15.28 -13.52 -12.82
N PRO A 278 16.40 -14.16 -12.43
CA PRO A 278 16.57 -15.60 -12.59
C PRO A 278 15.65 -16.37 -11.63
N GLY A 279 15.22 -17.57 -12.05
CA GLY A 279 14.44 -18.49 -11.22
C GLY A 279 12.94 -18.18 -11.15
N VAL A 280 12.46 -17.20 -11.91
CA VAL A 280 11.02 -16.95 -12.13
C VAL A 280 10.50 -17.91 -13.20
N LEU A 281 9.42 -18.63 -12.88
CA LEU A 281 8.82 -19.66 -13.75
C LEU A 281 7.56 -19.17 -14.45
N GLN A 282 6.76 -18.34 -13.78
CA GLN A 282 5.53 -17.77 -14.34
C GLN A 282 5.09 -16.58 -13.50
N ILE A 283 4.46 -15.59 -14.15
CA ILE A 283 3.72 -14.54 -13.45
C ILE A 283 2.23 -14.67 -13.76
N THR A 284 1.41 -14.51 -12.73
CA THR A 284 -0.05 -14.48 -12.83
C THR A 284 -0.61 -13.39 -11.91
N ALA A 285 -1.93 -13.29 -11.81
CA ALA A 285 -2.61 -12.35 -10.93
C ALA A 285 -3.86 -12.98 -10.29
N GLY A 286 -4.13 -12.56 -9.06
CA GLY A 286 -5.26 -12.96 -8.27
C GLY A 286 -6.52 -12.18 -8.67
N ASN A 287 -7.58 -12.91 -8.96
CA ASN A 287 -8.91 -12.37 -9.18
C ASN A 287 -9.99 -13.27 -8.55
N TYR A 288 -11.22 -12.78 -8.55
CA TYR A 288 -12.39 -13.42 -7.97
C TYR A 288 -13.47 -13.67 -9.04
N GLY A 289 -13.03 -13.89 -10.28
CA GLY A 289 -13.89 -14.13 -11.43
C GLY A 289 -14.59 -12.89 -11.99
N GLY A 290 -14.10 -11.69 -11.68
CA GLY A 290 -14.63 -10.41 -12.18
C GLY A 290 -15.95 -9.98 -11.54
N LYS A 291 -16.29 -10.57 -10.38
CA LYS A 291 -17.61 -10.42 -9.73
C LYS A 291 -17.60 -9.50 -8.50
N LEU A 292 -16.43 -9.18 -7.95
CA LEU A 292 -16.31 -8.49 -6.68
C LEU A 292 -15.68 -7.10 -6.84
N GLY A 293 -14.52 -7.03 -7.49
CA GLY A 293 -13.79 -5.80 -7.78
C GLY A 293 -14.25 -5.17 -9.09
N LYS A 294 -14.27 -3.83 -9.11
CA LYS A 294 -14.65 -3.04 -10.30
C LYS A 294 -13.47 -2.73 -11.21
N HIS A 295 -12.25 -2.89 -10.71
CA HIS A 295 -11.03 -2.53 -11.40
C HIS A 295 -10.31 -3.79 -11.83
N HIS A 296 -10.14 -3.98 -13.13
CA HIS A 296 -9.50 -5.16 -13.70
C HIS A 296 -8.22 -4.74 -14.41
N PHE A 297 -7.08 -5.18 -13.89
CA PHE A 297 -5.76 -4.94 -14.49
C PHE A 297 -5.36 -6.16 -15.29
N HIS A 298 -5.66 -6.18 -16.59
CA HIS A 298 -5.30 -7.30 -17.44
C HIS A 298 -3.79 -7.34 -17.68
N LEU A 299 -3.14 -8.48 -17.44
CA LEU A 299 -1.70 -8.60 -17.54
C LEU A 299 -1.18 -8.36 -18.96
N LYS A 300 -1.99 -8.72 -19.97
CA LYS A 300 -1.67 -8.44 -21.38
C LYS A 300 -1.45 -6.95 -21.66
N ASP A 301 -2.18 -6.08 -20.98
CA ASP A 301 -2.09 -4.62 -21.17
C ASP A 301 -0.85 -4.03 -20.48
N LEU A 302 -0.13 -4.83 -19.69
CA LEU A 302 1.08 -4.44 -18.97
C LEU A 302 2.36 -4.91 -19.68
N ILE A 303 2.25 -5.76 -20.70
CA ILE A 303 3.42 -6.32 -21.40
C ILE A 303 3.99 -5.31 -22.41
N ASP A 304 3.12 -4.53 -23.06
CA ASP A 304 3.54 -3.60 -24.10
C ASP A 304 4.19 -2.34 -23.51
N ASN A 305 5.32 -1.93 -24.11
CA ASN A 305 6.22 -0.88 -23.60
C ASN A 305 6.00 0.50 -24.23
N ASP A 306 4.86 0.77 -24.87
CA ASP A 306 4.66 2.01 -25.63
C ASP A 306 4.45 3.27 -24.76
N GLN A 307 4.74 3.21 -23.46
CA GLN A 307 4.56 4.31 -22.50
C GLN A 307 5.61 4.29 -21.36
N VAL A 308 6.91 4.37 -21.66
CA VAL A 308 7.92 4.89 -20.70
C VAL A 308 8.90 5.80 -21.43
#